data_AF-A0A0C2H6P4-F1
#
_entry.id   AF-A0A0C2H6P4-F1
#
_cell.length_a   1.000
_cell.length_b   1.000
_cell.length_c   1.000
_cell.angle_alpha   90.00
_cell.angle_beta   90.00
_cell.angle_gamma   90.00
#
_symmetry.space_group_name_H-M   'P 1'
#
loop_
_entity.id
_entity.type
_entity.pdbx_description
1 polymer ?
#
loop_
_entity_poly.entity_id
_entity_poly.type
_entity_poly.pdbx_seq_one_letter_code
_entity_poly.pdbx_strand_id
1 'polypeptide(L)'
;MSYTVGMRHDEPYCPSKHIMSSSLGPGKVTWSTCSLRDYHQFLQRLDARGKNCLRVSNMPTKLTIPTNTKPGQIYDANLQCELMHGPGYQQVTPRQDAFDGICYMMWCGQSSFGRIITSHPALEGTFCGPNKWCQLGRCVPWTGSQTSVTISPTANMKTPSPLTPAPAWTVPRKVDGGFSAWSTPNCNQCTCNPIIDGVGLAISRRTCSNPYPANGGEDCMGSTIRAIICNKSCPKQLRTVDEYITEKCTEHKKLKNDQDLTGSGNQLNRFPQRACKKTIFQANDSFTIHRLYGARPAPKYA
;
A
#
# COMPACT_ATOMS: atom_id res chain seq x y z
N MET A 1 -0.58 -0.29 25.08
CA MET A 1 -1.01 0.65 26.13
C MET A 1 -2.31 0.23 26.81
N SER A 2 -3.32 -0.24 26.09
CA SER A 2 -4.64 -0.62 26.63
C SER A 2 -4.60 -1.65 27.77
N TYR A 3 -3.80 -2.72 27.62
CA TYR A 3 -3.64 -3.74 28.67
C TYR A 3 -3.07 -3.16 29.97
N THR A 4 -2.18 -2.16 29.86
CA THR A 4 -1.59 -1.46 31.01
C THR A 4 -2.64 -0.71 31.83
N VAL A 5 -3.72 -0.25 31.19
CA VAL A 5 -4.84 0.43 31.85
C VAL A 5 -6.01 -0.53 32.14
N GLY A 6 -5.73 -1.82 32.23
CA GLY A 6 -6.67 -2.83 32.72
C GLY A 6 -7.72 -3.31 31.70
N MET A 7 -7.66 -2.86 30.45
CA MET A 7 -8.54 -3.37 29.40
C MET A 7 -8.12 -4.79 29.00
N ARG A 8 -9.07 -5.72 28.94
CA ARG A 8 -8.84 -7.11 28.52
C ARG A 8 -9.23 -7.32 27.06
N HIS A 9 -8.92 -8.52 26.54
CA HIS A 9 -9.45 -8.93 25.24
C HIS A 9 -10.98 -8.94 25.25
N ASP A 10 -11.57 -8.53 24.13
CA ASP A 10 -13.03 -8.44 24.00
C ASP A 10 -13.69 -9.83 24.04
N GLU A 11 -13.11 -10.81 23.37
CA GLU A 11 -13.64 -12.17 23.30
C GLU A 11 -13.45 -12.92 24.62
N PRO A 12 -14.40 -13.79 25.03
CA PRO A 12 -15.63 -14.18 24.30
C PRO A 12 -16.85 -13.28 24.55
N TYR A 13 -16.74 -12.26 25.40
CA TYR A 13 -17.90 -11.52 25.93
C TYR A 13 -18.37 -10.37 25.03
N CYS A 14 -17.45 -9.79 24.25
CA CYS A 14 -17.70 -8.74 23.29
C CYS A 14 -17.26 -9.15 21.87
N PRO A 15 -17.83 -8.53 20.82
CA PRO A 15 -17.48 -8.86 19.44
C PRO A 15 -16.01 -8.55 19.10
N SER A 16 -15.39 -9.39 18.27
CA SER A 16 -13.99 -9.30 17.83
C SER A 16 -13.66 -8.17 16.83
N LYS A 17 -14.52 -7.14 16.74
CA LYS A 17 -14.45 -6.07 15.73
C LYS A 17 -13.80 -4.76 16.22
N HIS A 18 -13.22 -4.78 17.41
CA HIS A 18 -12.70 -3.61 18.12
C HIS A 18 -11.21 -3.74 18.41
N ILE A 19 -10.58 -2.66 18.87
CA ILE A 19 -9.12 -2.56 19.13
C ILE A 19 -8.63 -3.64 20.11
N MET A 20 -9.47 -4.06 21.06
CA MET A 20 -9.14 -5.05 22.08
C MET A 20 -9.46 -6.49 21.65
N SER A 21 -9.76 -6.75 20.38
CA SER A 21 -9.88 -8.12 19.89
C SER A 21 -8.56 -8.89 20.09
N SER A 22 -8.69 -10.19 20.32
CA SER A 22 -7.60 -11.19 20.37
C SER A 22 -6.69 -11.21 19.13
N SER A 23 -7.16 -10.69 18.00
CA SER A 23 -6.44 -10.68 16.73
C SER A 23 -6.44 -9.29 16.11
N LEU A 24 -5.43 -9.02 15.29
CA LEU A 24 -5.48 -7.88 14.36
C LEU A 24 -6.42 -8.22 13.20
N GLY A 25 -7.01 -7.19 12.60
CA GLY A 25 -7.90 -7.42 11.47
C GLY A 25 -8.62 -6.16 10.99
N PRO A 26 -9.53 -6.32 10.03
CA PRO A 26 -10.14 -5.21 9.36
C PRO A 26 -11.13 -4.46 10.27
N GLY A 27 -11.22 -3.14 10.10
CA GLY A 27 -12.18 -2.27 10.78
C GLY A 27 -12.00 -2.10 12.29
N LYS A 28 -10.94 -2.64 12.88
CA LYS A 28 -10.68 -2.61 14.34
C LYS A 28 -10.09 -1.26 14.79
N VAL A 29 -10.86 -0.18 14.64
CA VAL A 29 -10.45 1.21 14.94
C VAL A 29 -11.24 1.86 16.07
N THR A 30 -12.17 1.14 16.68
CA THR A 30 -13.00 1.61 17.80
C THR A 30 -12.87 0.70 19.01
N TRP A 31 -13.16 1.24 20.19
CA TRP A 31 -13.23 0.48 21.43
C TRP A 31 -14.59 -0.19 21.60
N SER A 32 -14.62 -1.36 22.24
CA SER A 32 -15.87 -2.03 22.58
C SER A 32 -16.46 -1.46 23.87
N THR A 33 -17.72 -1.79 24.14
CA THR A 33 -18.36 -1.51 25.43
C THR A 33 -17.68 -2.26 26.58
N CYS A 34 -17.11 -3.45 26.33
CA CYS A 34 -16.32 -4.18 27.32
C CYS A 34 -15.03 -3.44 27.65
N SER A 35 -14.29 -2.96 26.65
CA SER A 35 -13.04 -2.22 26.88
C SER A 35 -13.29 -0.95 27.69
N LEU A 36 -14.37 -0.22 27.38
CA LEU A 36 -14.78 0.98 28.12
C LEU A 36 -15.13 0.66 29.58
N ARG A 37 -15.88 -0.41 29.82
CA ARG A 37 -16.22 -0.87 31.17
C ARG A 37 -14.98 -1.24 31.98
N ASP A 38 -14.06 -2.00 31.40
CA ASP A 38 -12.83 -2.42 32.05
C ASP A 38 -11.97 -1.21 32.45
N TYR A 39 -11.86 -0.24 31.54
CA TYR A 39 -11.13 1.00 31.79
C TYR A 39 -11.74 1.83 32.91
N HIS A 40 -13.08 1.99 32.93
CA HIS A 40 -13.76 2.69 34.01
C HIS A 40 -13.54 1.99 35.36
N GLN A 41 -13.64 0.65 35.40
CA GLN A 41 -13.39 -0.12 36.62
C GLN A 41 -11.93 -0.02 37.07
N PHE A 42 -10.98 0.08 36.15
CA PHE A 42 -9.58 0.30 36.45
C PHE A 42 -9.35 1.70 37.06
N LEU A 43 -9.91 2.75 36.47
CA LEU A 43 -9.83 4.11 36.99
C LEU A 43 -10.44 4.23 38.39
N GLN A 44 -11.62 3.66 38.63
CA GLN A 44 -12.26 3.66 39.95
C GLN A 44 -11.38 2.99 41.01
N ARG A 45 -10.73 1.88 40.68
CA ARG A 45 -9.80 1.18 41.60
C ARG A 45 -8.53 1.98 41.88
N LEU A 46 -8.01 2.71 40.88
CA LEU A 46 -6.86 3.60 41.06
C LEU A 46 -7.21 4.81 41.93
N ASP A 47 -8.36 5.44 41.67
CA ASP A 47 -8.85 6.60 42.42
C ASP A 47 -9.11 6.20 43.89
N ALA A 48 -9.74 5.05 44.14
CA ALA A 48 -9.99 4.54 45.49
C ALA A 48 -8.71 4.28 46.30
N ARG A 49 -7.57 4.02 45.65
CA ARG A 49 -6.27 3.81 46.30
C ARG A 49 -5.53 5.13 46.61
N GLY A 50 -6.06 6.28 46.18
CA GLY A 50 -5.46 7.60 46.42
C GLY A 50 -4.12 7.85 45.73
N LYS A 51 -3.71 7.00 44.78
CA LYS A 51 -2.41 7.06 44.07
C LYS A 51 -2.58 6.99 42.55
N ASN A 52 -3.55 7.72 42.00
CA ASN A 52 -3.80 7.70 40.55
C ASN A 52 -2.80 8.59 39.79
N CYS A 53 -1.73 7.98 39.28
CA CYS A 53 -0.72 8.67 38.48
C CYS A 53 -1.25 9.27 37.17
N LEU A 54 -2.41 8.82 36.66
CA LEU A 54 -3.03 9.36 35.45
C LEU A 54 -3.70 10.73 35.69
N ARG A 55 -3.91 11.12 36.96
CA ARG A 55 -4.44 12.44 37.33
C ARG A 55 -3.34 13.50 37.45
N VAL A 56 -2.07 13.09 37.42
CA VAL A 56 -0.92 13.96 37.65
C VAL A 56 -0.25 14.26 36.32
N SER A 57 -0.14 15.54 35.97
CA SER A 57 0.45 15.98 34.70
C SER A 57 1.89 16.47 34.93
N ASN A 58 2.84 15.54 35.02
CA ASN A 58 4.25 15.87 35.24
C ASN A 58 5.08 15.78 33.94
N MET A 59 4.45 15.93 32.77
CA MET A 59 5.18 15.90 31.51
C MET A 59 5.99 17.19 31.33
N PRO A 60 7.32 17.12 31.18
CA PRO A 60 8.19 18.29 31.07
C PRO A 60 7.93 19.08 29.77
N THR A 61 7.37 18.43 28.75
CA THR A 61 7.13 19.05 27.45
C THR A 61 5.79 18.58 26.90
N LYS A 62 4.89 19.52 26.61
CA LYS A 62 3.67 19.25 25.87
C LYS A 62 4.03 19.01 24.41
N LEU A 63 3.80 17.79 23.91
CA LEU A 63 3.94 17.51 22.48
C LEU A 63 2.96 18.40 21.70
N THR A 64 3.49 19.24 20.81
CA THR A 64 2.69 20.03 19.86
C THR A 64 2.20 19.12 18.74
N ILE A 65 0.98 18.62 18.91
CA ILE A 65 0.29 17.83 17.87
C ILE A 65 -0.49 18.82 16.99
N PRO A 66 -0.28 18.83 15.66
CA PRO A 66 -1.09 19.64 14.74
C PRO A 66 -2.57 19.28 14.89
N THR A 67 -3.41 20.26 15.18
CA THR A 67 -4.85 20.05 15.41
C THR A 67 -5.68 20.14 14.14
N ASN A 68 -5.14 20.76 13.10
CA ASN A 68 -5.79 20.97 11.80
C ASN A 68 -5.47 19.89 10.76
N THR A 69 -4.49 19.03 11.03
CA THR A 69 -4.02 18.00 10.09
C THR A 69 -4.16 16.62 10.71
N LYS A 70 -4.80 15.69 9.99
CA LYS A 70 -4.94 14.30 10.42
C LYS A 70 -3.74 13.46 9.98
N PRO A 71 -3.39 12.38 10.70
CA PRO A 71 -2.23 11.55 10.37
C PRO A 71 -2.22 11.04 8.92
N GLY A 72 -3.35 10.60 8.39
CA GLY A 72 -3.46 10.10 7.01
C GLY A 72 -3.29 11.18 5.92
N GLN A 73 -3.29 12.46 6.30
CA GLN A 73 -2.92 13.57 5.40
C GLN A 73 -1.40 13.81 5.36
N ILE A 74 -0.68 13.35 6.38
CA ILE A 74 0.79 13.43 6.48
C ILE A 74 1.41 12.13 5.95
N TYR A 75 0.77 11.01 6.28
CA TYR A 75 1.17 9.65 5.90
C TYR A 75 0.10 9.09 4.98
N ASP A 76 0.26 9.23 3.67
CA ASP A 76 -0.67 8.63 2.70
C ASP A 76 -0.62 7.09 2.74
N ALA A 77 -1.48 6.43 1.97
CA ALA A 77 -1.60 4.98 1.98
C ALA A 77 -0.33 4.25 1.49
N ASN A 78 0.41 4.80 0.53
CA ASN A 78 1.66 4.22 0.06
C ASN A 78 2.73 4.33 1.13
N LEU A 79 2.86 5.50 1.76
CA LEU A 79 3.82 5.69 2.85
C LEU A 79 3.48 4.80 4.06
N GLN A 80 2.20 4.63 4.39
CA GLN A 80 1.78 3.67 5.43
C GLN A 80 2.22 2.23 5.09
N CYS A 81 2.08 1.81 3.82
CA CYS A 81 2.54 0.50 3.36
C CYS A 81 4.07 0.35 3.46
N GLU A 82 4.82 1.36 3.03
CA GLU A 82 6.29 1.38 3.08
C GLU A 82 6.81 1.36 4.52
N LEU A 83 6.19 2.12 5.42
CA LEU A 83 6.56 2.15 6.84
C LEU A 83 6.25 0.82 7.56
N MET A 84 5.16 0.15 7.22
CA MET A 84 4.82 -1.13 7.85
C MET A 84 5.63 -2.30 7.29
N HIS A 85 5.74 -2.40 5.96
CA HIS A 85 6.25 -3.60 5.29
C HIS A 85 7.66 -3.44 4.71
N GLY A 86 8.18 -2.22 4.69
CA GLY A 86 9.52 -1.88 4.22
C GLY A 86 9.56 -1.29 2.81
N PRO A 87 10.76 -0.92 2.34
CA PRO A 87 10.96 -0.22 1.08
C PRO A 87 10.35 -0.94 -0.12
N GLY A 88 9.67 -0.16 -0.98
CA GLY A 88 9.08 -0.66 -2.23
C GLY A 88 7.69 -1.29 -2.11
N TYR A 89 7.13 -1.38 -0.90
CA TYR A 89 5.69 -1.64 -0.71
C TYR A 89 4.89 -0.38 -0.95
N GLN A 90 3.81 -0.51 -1.71
CA GLN A 90 2.85 0.54 -2.01
C GLN A 90 1.43 0.02 -1.81
N GLN A 91 0.47 0.92 -1.66
CA GLN A 91 -0.93 0.56 -1.58
C GLN A 91 -1.37 -0.08 -2.90
N VAL A 92 -2.12 -1.16 -2.78
CA VAL A 92 -2.71 -1.87 -3.92
C VAL A 92 -4.20 -2.03 -3.69
N THR A 93 -4.98 -1.88 -4.75
CA THR A 93 -6.43 -2.10 -4.70
C THR A 93 -6.73 -3.52 -5.19
N PRO A 94 -7.30 -4.40 -4.34
CA PRO A 94 -7.71 -5.74 -4.77
C PRO A 94 -8.80 -5.65 -5.86
N ARG A 95 -8.96 -6.71 -6.68
CA ARG A 95 -9.95 -6.72 -7.79
C ARG A 95 -11.40 -6.62 -7.34
N GLN A 96 -11.68 -7.03 -6.10
CA GLN A 96 -12.99 -6.88 -5.47
C GLN A 96 -12.75 -6.10 -4.18
N ASP A 97 -13.18 -4.86 -4.16
CA ASP A 97 -13.23 -4.07 -2.94
C ASP A 97 -14.44 -4.55 -2.12
N ALA A 98 -14.18 -5.05 -0.92
CA ALA A 98 -15.22 -5.33 0.06
C ALA A 98 -15.26 -4.18 1.07
N PHE A 99 -16.47 -3.73 1.45
CA PHE A 99 -16.71 -2.70 2.48
C PHE A 99 -16.16 -1.29 2.13
N ASP A 100 -15.60 -0.55 3.09
CA ASP A 100 -15.05 0.81 2.93
C ASP A 100 -13.62 0.85 2.35
N GLY A 101 -13.26 -0.17 1.56
CA GLY A 101 -11.97 -0.29 0.89
C GLY A 101 -10.79 -0.14 1.85
N ILE A 102 -9.89 0.78 1.53
CA ILE A 102 -8.65 1.01 2.30
C ILE A 102 -8.91 1.42 3.76
N CYS A 103 -10.04 2.08 4.04
CA CYS A 103 -10.36 2.55 5.40
C CYS A 103 -10.73 1.41 6.32
N TYR A 104 -11.34 0.37 5.77
CA TYR A 104 -11.65 -0.86 6.49
C TYR A 104 -10.42 -1.76 6.58
N MET A 105 -9.69 -1.93 5.47
CA MET A 105 -8.48 -2.73 5.42
C MET A 105 -7.58 -2.31 4.26
N MET A 106 -6.35 -1.89 4.58
CA MET A 106 -5.37 -1.56 3.56
C MET A 106 -4.63 -2.81 3.08
N TRP A 107 -4.36 -2.87 1.79
CA TRP A 107 -3.57 -3.91 1.15
C TRP A 107 -2.31 -3.30 0.57
N CYS A 108 -1.19 -3.96 0.83
CA CYS A 108 0.13 -3.51 0.41
C CYS A 108 0.79 -4.56 -0.48
N GLY A 109 1.50 -4.12 -1.49
CA GLY A 109 2.24 -5.01 -2.39
C GLY A 109 3.41 -4.32 -3.05
N GLN A 110 4.30 -5.11 -3.65
CA GLN A 110 5.42 -4.59 -4.42
C GLN A 110 5.15 -4.71 -5.93
N SER A 111 5.60 -3.72 -6.70
CA SER A 111 5.40 -3.63 -8.16
C SER A 111 5.93 -4.85 -8.95
N SER A 112 6.91 -5.59 -8.42
CA SER A 112 7.52 -6.75 -9.06
C SER A 112 7.14 -8.04 -8.34
N PHE A 113 6.07 -8.71 -8.80
CA PHE A 113 5.65 -10.04 -8.32
C PHE A 113 5.52 -10.21 -6.80
N GLY A 114 5.38 -9.10 -6.07
CA GLY A 114 5.32 -9.13 -4.61
C GLY A 114 4.08 -9.85 -4.12
N ARG A 115 4.22 -10.54 -2.99
CA ARG A 115 3.08 -11.00 -2.19
C ARG A 115 2.23 -9.78 -1.83
N ILE A 116 0.94 -9.84 -2.12
CA ILE A 116 -0.02 -8.87 -1.60
C ILE A 116 -0.32 -9.27 -0.15
N ILE A 117 -0.17 -8.33 0.77
CA ILE A 117 -0.29 -8.56 2.20
C ILE A 117 -1.34 -7.59 2.75
N THR A 118 -2.17 -8.09 3.66
CA THR A 118 -3.07 -7.25 4.45
C THR A 118 -2.26 -6.47 5.49
N SER A 119 -2.55 -5.19 5.60
CA SER A 119 -1.91 -4.27 6.54
C SER A 119 -2.90 -3.95 7.68
N HIS A 120 -3.00 -2.69 8.09
CA HIS A 120 -4.00 -2.20 9.05
C HIS A 120 -5.12 -1.41 8.32
N PRO A 121 -6.24 -1.08 9.00
CA PRO A 121 -7.14 -0.02 8.54
C PRO A 121 -6.35 1.27 8.27
N ALA A 122 -6.62 1.98 7.17
CA ALA A 122 -5.89 3.21 6.87
C ALA A 122 -6.09 4.27 7.97
N LEU A 123 -5.05 5.08 8.20
CA LEU A 123 -5.08 6.14 9.21
C LEU A 123 -6.19 7.16 8.96
N GLU A 124 -6.67 7.79 10.03
CA GLU A 124 -7.63 8.89 9.97
C GLU A 124 -7.14 9.99 9.01
N GLY A 125 -7.99 10.41 8.08
CA GLY A 125 -7.68 11.41 7.06
C GLY A 125 -7.00 10.86 5.80
N THR A 126 -6.72 9.56 5.71
CA THR A 126 -6.17 8.95 4.49
C THR A 126 -7.17 9.10 3.34
N PHE A 127 -6.72 9.54 2.17
CA PHE A 127 -7.55 9.65 0.98
C PHE A 127 -8.07 8.28 0.52
N CYS A 128 -9.39 8.12 0.41
CA CYS A 128 -10.02 6.84 0.02
C CYS A 128 -10.90 6.95 -1.23
N GLY A 129 -11.03 8.14 -1.82
CA GLY A 129 -11.80 8.38 -3.03
C GLY A 129 -12.03 9.88 -3.25
N PRO A 130 -12.58 10.28 -4.41
CA PRO A 130 -12.79 11.70 -4.72
C PRO A 130 -13.59 12.42 -3.63
N ASN A 131 -13.01 13.48 -3.06
CA ASN A 131 -13.57 14.24 -1.93
C ASN A 131 -13.92 13.38 -0.69
N LYS A 132 -13.24 12.26 -0.48
CA LYS A 132 -13.45 11.34 0.64
C LYS A 132 -12.16 10.98 1.35
N TRP A 133 -12.28 10.74 2.65
CA TRP A 133 -11.18 10.31 3.50
C TRP A 133 -11.61 9.24 4.50
N CYS A 134 -10.64 8.58 5.11
CA CYS A 134 -10.89 7.61 6.15
C CYS A 134 -11.21 8.29 7.48
N GLN A 135 -12.37 7.94 8.04
CA GLN A 135 -12.78 8.37 9.37
C GLN A 135 -13.50 7.22 10.07
N LEU A 136 -13.02 6.84 11.25
CA LEU A 136 -13.49 5.70 12.03
C LEU A 136 -13.58 4.42 11.18
N GLY A 137 -12.60 4.22 10.29
CA GLY A 137 -12.52 3.06 9.41
C GLY A 137 -13.52 3.05 8.26
N ARG A 138 -14.20 4.18 8.02
CA ARG A 138 -15.17 4.38 6.93
C ARG A 138 -14.66 5.39 5.91
N CYS A 139 -15.03 5.21 4.65
CA CYS A 139 -14.69 6.16 3.60
C CYS A 139 -15.79 7.22 3.48
N VAL A 140 -15.63 8.32 4.22
CA VAL A 140 -16.65 9.37 4.35
C VAL A 140 -16.31 10.59 3.51
N PRO A 141 -17.30 11.37 3.04
CA PRO A 141 -17.04 12.67 2.43
C PRO A 141 -16.21 13.55 3.37
N TRP A 142 -15.22 14.27 2.83
CA TRP A 142 -14.76 15.43 3.58
C TRP A 142 -15.96 16.37 3.66
N THR A 143 -16.24 16.84 4.86
CA THR A 143 -17.11 17.98 5.08
C THR A 143 -16.22 19.00 5.76
N GLY A 144 -15.34 19.62 4.97
CA GLY A 144 -14.77 20.90 5.39
C GLY A 144 -15.96 21.77 5.76
N SER A 145 -15.93 22.36 6.95
CA SER A 145 -16.98 23.27 7.42
C SER A 145 -17.38 24.18 6.28
N GLN A 146 -18.56 23.98 5.70
CA GLN A 146 -19.11 24.90 4.71
C GLN A 146 -19.22 26.24 5.43
N THR A 147 -18.38 27.19 5.04
CA THR A 147 -18.57 28.58 5.36
C THR A 147 -19.98 28.97 4.92
N SER A 148 -20.78 29.42 5.88
CA SER A 148 -22.03 30.19 5.73
C SER A 148 -23.03 29.65 4.70
N VAL A 149 -23.95 28.79 5.14
CA VAL A 149 -25.31 28.86 4.60
C VAL A 149 -25.98 30.05 5.29
N THR A 150 -26.02 31.19 4.60
CA THR A 150 -26.86 32.32 4.99
C THR A 150 -28.31 31.89 4.78
N ILE A 151 -28.91 31.29 5.80
CA ILE A 151 -30.36 31.08 5.82
C ILE A 151 -30.98 32.39 6.31
N SER A 152 -31.59 33.13 5.38
CA SER A 152 -32.48 34.24 5.70
C SER A 152 -33.59 33.78 6.67
N PRO A 153 -33.98 34.61 7.64
CA PRO A 153 -34.82 34.16 8.75
C PRO A 153 -36.26 33.99 8.31
N THR A 154 -36.77 32.75 8.32
CA THR A 154 -38.19 32.51 8.56
C THR A 154 -38.39 32.26 10.04
N ALA A 155 -39.13 33.18 10.67
CA ALA A 155 -39.42 33.20 12.09
C ALA A 155 -40.10 31.91 12.58
N ASN A 156 -39.79 31.56 13.82
CA ASN A 156 -40.39 30.51 14.66
C ASN A 156 -39.81 29.10 14.58
N MET A 157 -38.67 28.89 15.25
CA MET A 157 -38.43 27.64 15.96
C MET A 157 -37.49 27.89 17.16
N LYS A 158 -37.92 27.45 18.36
CA LYS A 158 -37.17 27.57 19.62
C LYS A 158 -35.76 27.00 19.46
N THR A 159 -34.77 27.83 19.78
CA THR A 159 -33.32 27.57 19.74
C THR A 159 -32.92 26.38 20.61
N PRO A 160 -32.29 25.33 20.06
CA PRO A 160 -31.34 24.50 20.80
C PRO A 160 -30.04 25.30 21.00
N SER A 161 -29.40 25.15 22.15
CA SER A 161 -28.08 25.73 22.46
C SER A 161 -27.09 25.59 21.30
N PRO A 162 -26.25 26.60 21.00
CA PRO A 162 -25.23 26.47 19.98
C PRO A 162 -24.24 25.39 20.40
N LEU A 163 -24.24 24.26 19.69
CA LEU A 163 -23.09 23.36 19.68
C LEU A 163 -21.90 24.21 19.19
N THR A 164 -20.87 24.30 20.02
CA THR A 164 -19.58 24.92 19.67
C THR A 164 -19.19 24.54 18.25
N PRO A 165 -18.88 25.49 17.35
CA PRO A 165 -18.53 25.17 15.97
C PRO A 165 -17.34 24.22 15.98
N ALA A 166 -17.53 23.05 15.35
CA ALA A 166 -16.46 22.08 15.17
C ALA A 166 -15.27 22.79 14.50
N PRO A 167 -14.02 22.44 14.87
CA PRO A 167 -12.84 23.09 14.32
C PRO A 167 -12.89 23.05 12.79
N ALA A 168 -12.70 24.21 12.15
CA ALA A 168 -12.69 24.32 10.71
C ALA A 168 -11.52 23.51 10.14
N TRP A 169 -11.80 22.27 9.71
CA TRP A 169 -10.81 21.44 9.06
C TRP A 169 -10.43 22.08 7.73
N THR A 170 -9.16 22.45 7.59
CA THR A 170 -8.62 22.91 6.32
C THR A 170 -8.70 21.75 5.33
N VAL A 171 -9.40 22.00 4.23
CA VAL A 171 -9.35 21.20 3.01
C VAL A 171 -7.88 20.87 2.69
N PRO A 172 -7.46 19.60 2.77
CA PRO A 172 -6.10 19.25 2.44
C PRO A 172 -5.84 19.48 0.96
N ARG A 173 -4.74 20.17 0.65
CA ARG A 173 -4.34 20.50 -0.72
C ARG A 173 -4.08 19.22 -1.50
N LYS A 174 -4.63 19.11 -2.71
CA LYS A 174 -4.26 18.08 -3.69
C LYS A 174 -2.75 18.16 -3.95
N VAL A 175 -2.04 17.04 -3.84
CA VAL A 175 -0.61 16.94 -4.14
C VAL A 175 -0.44 15.87 -5.19
N ASP A 176 -0.14 16.25 -6.43
CA ASP A 176 0.18 15.29 -7.48
C ASP A 176 1.55 14.66 -7.22
N GLY A 177 1.69 13.39 -7.60
CA GLY A 177 2.89 12.60 -7.39
C GLY A 177 4.07 13.08 -8.24
N GLY A 178 5.25 13.04 -7.65
CA GLY A 178 6.53 13.26 -8.33
C GLY A 178 7.45 12.05 -8.20
N PHE A 179 8.19 11.76 -9.27
CA PHE A 179 9.16 10.68 -9.25
C PHE A 179 10.36 11.02 -8.38
N SER A 180 10.83 10.04 -7.60
CA SER A 180 12.15 10.07 -6.99
C SER A 180 13.27 10.05 -8.04
N ALA A 181 14.48 10.38 -7.60
CA ALA A 181 15.67 10.19 -8.41
C ALA A 181 15.82 8.70 -8.77
N TRP A 182 16.35 8.44 -9.96
CA TRP A 182 16.70 7.09 -10.38
C TRP A 182 17.78 6.50 -9.48
N SER A 183 17.59 5.25 -9.06
CA SER A 183 18.59 4.50 -8.32
C SER A 183 19.88 4.39 -9.11
N THR A 184 21.01 4.48 -8.42
CA THR A 184 22.33 4.31 -9.03
C THR A 184 22.42 2.92 -9.67
N PRO A 185 22.67 2.82 -10.99
CA PRO A 185 22.81 1.54 -11.64
C PRO A 185 24.07 0.83 -11.16
N ASN A 186 23.93 -0.43 -10.77
CA ASN A 186 25.08 -1.28 -10.51
C ASN A 186 25.48 -2.01 -11.80
N CYS A 187 26.55 -1.56 -12.44
CA CYS A 187 27.07 -2.20 -13.64
C CYS A 187 28.06 -3.29 -13.26
N ASN A 188 27.57 -4.52 -13.30
CA ASN A 188 28.37 -5.74 -13.21
C ASN A 188 28.51 -6.26 -14.65
N GLN A 189 29.65 -6.84 -15.00
CA GLN A 189 29.87 -7.35 -16.36
C GLN A 189 28.71 -8.29 -16.79
N CYS A 190 28.24 -8.13 -18.03
CA CYS A 190 27.36 -9.03 -18.78
C CYS A 190 26.28 -9.81 -18.00
N THR A 191 25.08 -9.22 -17.90
CA THR A 191 23.90 -9.77 -17.19
C THR A 191 23.42 -11.13 -17.73
N CYS A 192 23.65 -11.41 -19.02
CA CYS A 192 23.25 -12.63 -19.70
C CYS A 192 24.46 -13.36 -20.30
N ASN A 193 25.45 -13.67 -19.47
CA ASN A 193 26.45 -14.69 -19.82
C ASN A 193 25.75 -16.06 -19.72
N PRO A 194 25.57 -16.86 -20.81
CA PRO A 194 26.43 -16.94 -21.98
C PRO A 194 25.71 -16.93 -23.34
N ILE A 195 25.06 -15.82 -23.71
CA ILE A 195 24.37 -15.69 -25.01
C ILE A 195 25.29 -14.98 -26.03
N ILE A 196 25.36 -15.49 -27.26
CA ILE A 196 26.07 -14.84 -28.38
C ILE A 196 25.53 -13.41 -28.59
N ASP A 197 26.41 -12.44 -28.83
CA ASP A 197 26.08 -11.01 -28.99
C ASP A 197 25.28 -10.41 -27.81
N GLY A 198 25.48 -10.98 -26.62
CA GLY A 198 24.86 -10.49 -25.39
C GLY A 198 25.26 -9.04 -25.06
N VAL A 199 24.31 -8.31 -24.50
CA VAL A 199 24.49 -6.94 -23.99
C VAL A 199 24.41 -6.96 -22.47
N GLY A 200 25.33 -6.26 -21.79
CA GLY A 200 25.27 -6.05 -20.35
C GLY A 200 24.29 -4.94 -20.00
N LEU A 201 23.30 -5.23 -19.15
CA LEU A 201 22.26 -4.30 -18.71
C LEU A 201 22.24 -4.16 -17.18
N ALA A 202 22.19 -2.93 -16.69
CA ALA A 202 21.82 -2.63 -15.31
C ALA A 202 20.38 -2.10 -15.24
N ILE A 203 19.66 -2.51 -14.21
CA ILE A 203 18.30 -2.01 -13.95
C ILE A 203 18.42 -0.83 -12.98
N SER A 204 17.87 0.31 -13.37
CA SER A 204 17.71 1.48 -12.52
C SER A 204 16.23 1.69 -12.24
N ARG A 205 15.87 1.99 -10.99
CA ARG A 205 14.50 2.06 -10.49
C ARG A 205 14.20 3.43 -9.91
N ARG A 206 12.94 3.84 -9.94
CA ARG A 206 12.43 5.01 -9.23
C ARG A 206 11.02 4.72 -8.72
N THR A 207 10.54 5.56 -7.83
CA THR A 207 9.25 5.44 -7.14
C THR A 207 8.50 6.78 -7.21
N CYS A 208 7.17 6.76 -7.12
CA CYS A 208 6.37 7.97 -7.04
C CYS A 208 6.34 8.49 -5.60
N SER A 209 7.45 9.08 -5.16
CA SER A 209 7.68 9.40 -3.75
C SER A 209 8.28 10.79 -3.49
N ASN A 210 8.38 11.64 -4.52
CA ASN A 210 8.96 12.98 -4.39
C ASN A 210 8.14 14.05 -5.13
N PRO A 211 6.97 14.46 -4.60
CA PRO A 211 6.29 13.93 -3.41
C PRO A 211 5.42 12.70 -3.74
N TYR A 212 4.88 12.02 -2.72
CA TYR A 212 3.83 11.03 -2.94
C TYR A 212 2.51 11.72 -3.36
N PRO A 213 1.68 11.09 -4.20
CA PRO A 213 0.33 11.57 -4.46
C PRO A 213 -0.49 11.60 -3.17
N ALA A 214 -1.10 12.74 -2.86
CA ALA A 214 -1.94 12.90 -1.68
C ALA A 214 -3.21 13.70 -1.99
N ASN A 215 -4.25 13.45 -1.21
CA ASN A 215 -5.52 14.20 -1.24
C ASN A 215 -6.16 14.24 -2.64
N GLY A 216 -6.17 13.09 -3.33
CA GLY A 216 -6.68 12.98 -4.70
C GLY A 216 -5.72 13.47 -5.78
N GLY A 217 -4.44 13.63 -5.44
CA GLY A 217 -3.34 13.81 -6.38
C GLY A 217 -3.25 12.70 -7.42
N GLU A 218 -2.81 13.04 -8.61
CA GLU A 218 -2.53 12.06 -9.67
C GLU A 218 -1.27 11.25 -9.34
N ASP A 219 -1.29 9.97 -9.71
CA ASP A 219 -0.10 9.13 -9.64
C ASP A 219 0.91 9.51 -10.75
N CYS A 220 2.17 9.16 -10.55
CA CYS A 220 3.23 9.50 -11.49
C CYS A 220 3.04 8.79 -12.84
N MET A 221 2.99 9.59 -13.90
CA MET A 221 2.87 9.07 -15.27
C MET A 221 4.25 8.69 -15.84
N GLY A 222 4.48 7.39 -16.08
CA GLY A 222 5.66 6.89 -16.78
C GLY A 222 6.24 5.61 -16.20
N SER A 223 7.40 5.18 -16.70
CA SER A 223 8.05 3.95 -16.22
C SER A 223 8.74 4.16 -14.86
N THR A 224 8.58 3.20 -13.95
CA THR A 224 9.32 3.09 -12.68
C THR A 224 10.65 2.36 -12.82
N ILE A 225 10.92 1.80 -14.01
CA ILE A 225 12.11 1.00 -14.30
C ILE A 225 12.71 1.45 -15.63
N ARG A 226 14.03 1.56 -15.70
CA ARG A 226 14.77 1.69 -16.96
C ARG A 226 15.94 0.73 -16.99
N ALA A 227 16.28 0.28 -18.19
CA ALA A 227 17.51 -0.47 -18.44
C ALA A 227 18.60 0.49 -18.92
N ILE A 228 19.79 0.32 -18.38
CA ILE A 228 21.00 1.07 -18.76
C ILE A 228 21.96 0.07 -19.37
N ILE A 229 22.44 0.37 -20.58
CA ILE A 229 23.43 -0.47 -21.26
C ILE A 229 24.78 -0.24 -20.58
N CYS A 230 25.27 -1.24 -19.86
CA CYS A 230 26.58 -1.23 -19.21
C CYS A 230 27.69 -1.65 -20.19
N ASN A 231 27.44 -2.65 -21.04
CA ASN A 231 28.39 -3.11 -22.04
C ASN A 231 27.65 -3.49 -23.33
N LYS A 232 28.10 -2.94 -24.46
CA LYS A 232 27.52 -3.21 -25.78
C LYS A 232 27.90 -4.58 -26.34
N SER A 233 29.04 -5.14 -25.91
CA SER A 233 29.54 -6.42 -26.39
C SER A 233 30.12 -7.24 -25.26
N CYS A 234 29.44 -8.34 -24.93
CA CYS A 234 29.88 -9.26 -23.92
C CYS A 234 30.86 -10.32 -24.46
N PRO A 235 32.00 -10.58 -23.78
CA PRO A 235 32.94 -11.60 -24.23
C PRO A 235 32.35 -13.02 -24.16
N LYS A 236 32.84 -13.84 -25.10
CA LYS A 236 32.28 -15.08 -25.65
C LYS A 236 31.76 -16.13 -24.64
N GLN A 237 30.57 -16.66 -24.96
CA GLN A 237 30.26 -18.09 -24.93
C GLN A 237 29.31 -18.48 -26.09
N LEU A 238 29.25 -19.78 -26.36
CA LEU A 238 28.89 -20.45 -27.62
C LEU A 238 27.39 -20.71 -27.85
N ARG A 239 26.49 -20.13 -27.06
CA ARG A 239 25.08 -20.59 -27.04
C ARG A 239 24.12 -19.61 -27.67
N THR A 240 23.24 -20.14 -28.50
CA THR A 240 22.17 -19.38 -29.16
C THR A 240 21.08 -19.03 -28.15
N VAL A 241 20.25 -18.04 -28.50
CA VAL A 241 19.08 -17.65 -27.70
C VAL A 241 18.14 -18.86 -27.49
N ASP A 242 17.95 -19.69 -28.53
CA ASP A 242 17.06 -20.86 -28.47
C ASP A 242 17.60 -21.98 -27.58
N GLU A 243 18.91 -22.21 -27.58
CA GLU A 243 19.55 -23.16 -26.66
C GLU A 243 19.41 -22.71 -25.21
N TYR A 244 19.58 -21.41 -24.95
CA TYR A 244 19.41 -20.85 -23.60
C TYR A 244 17.94 -20.88 -23.14
N ILE A 245 16.99 -20.71 -24.06
CA ILE A 245 15.56 -20.87 -23.76
C ILE A 245 15.25 -22.32 -23.41
N THR A 246 15.65 -23.26 -24.26
CA THR A 246 15.39 -24.70 -24.09
C THR A 246 15.96 -25.22 -22.77
N GLU A 247 17.18 -24.83 -22.40
CA GLU A 247 17.74 -25.19 -21.10
C GLU A 247 16.88 -24.69 -19.93
N LYS A 248 16.51 -23.41 -19.93
CA LYS A 248 15.70 -22.84 -18.84
C LYS A 248 14.29 -23.42 -18.78
N CYS A 249 13.70 -23.74 -19.92
CA CYS A 249 12.43 -24.44 -20.01
C CYS A 249 12.54 -25.88 -19.45
N THR A 250 13.64 -26.58 -19.73
CA THR A 250 13.92 -27.93 -19.19
C THR A 250 14.17 -27.92 -17.68
N GLU A 251 14.94 -26.95 -17.18
CA GLU A 251 15.15 -26.72 -15.75
C GLU A 251 13.82 -26.49 -15.04
N HIS A 252 12.94 -25.66 -15.61
CA HIS A 252 11.62 -25.39 -15.05
C HIS A 252 10.71 -26.62 -15.03
N LYS A 253 10.73 -27.44 -16.10
CA LYS A 253 10.03 -28.73 -16.14
C LYS A 253 10.44 -29.62 -14.97
N LYS A 254 11.75 -29.76 -14.73
CA LYS A 254 12.28 -30.56 -13.61
C LYS A 254 11.82 -30.02 -12.26
N LEU A 255 11.88 -28.70 -12.06
CA LEU A 255 11.47 -28.06 -10.80
C LEU A 255 9.97 -28.18 -10.51
N LYS A 256 9.12 -28.16 -11.55
CA LYS A 256 7.67 -28.28 -11.42
C LYS A 256 7.17 -29.72 -11.37
N ASN A 257 8.00 -30.68 -11.79
CA ASN A 257 7.65 -32.10 -11.92
C ASN A 257 6.35 -32.31 -12.74
N ASP A 258 6.14 -31.45 -13.74
CA ASP A 258 4.96 -31.44 -14.59
C ASP A 258 5.25 -32.24 -15.87
N GLN A 259 4.49 -33.32 -16.08
CA GLN A 259 4.66 -34.24 -17.20
C GLN A 259 4.20 -33.64 -18.54
N ASP A 260 3.32 -32.64 -18.51
CA ASP A 260 2.75 -32.04 -19.72
C ASP A 260 3.72 -31.06 -20.37
N LEU A 261 4.68 -30.51 -19.61
CA LEU A 261 5.69 -29.60 -20.14
C LEU A 261 6.68 -30.36 -21.03
N THR A 262 6.96 -29.86 -22.23
CA THR A 262 7.94 -30.46 -23.15
C THR A 262 9.39 -30.21 -22.71
N GLY A 263 9.64 -29.11 -22.00
CA GLY A 263 11.00 -28.64 -21.69
C GLY A 263 11.62 -27.78 -22.79
N SER A 264 10.93 -27.59 -23.91
CA SER A 264 11.33 -26.68 -25.00
C SER A 264 10.50 -25.40 -24.97
N GLY A 265 11.03 -24.33 -25.55
CA GLY A 265 10.32 -23.06 -25.58
C GLY A 265 10.82 -22.09 -26.65
N ASN A 266 10.10 -20.98 -26.80
CA ASN A 266 10.46 -19.91 -27.74
C ASN A 266 10.25 -18.52 -27.10
N GLN A 267 11.01 -17.53 -27.56
CA GLN A 267 10.85 -16.12 -27.23
C GLN A 267 9.88 -15.45 -28.20
N LEU A 268 8.82 -14.86 -27.65
CA LEU A 268 7.81 -14.17 -28.46
C LEU A 268 8.30 -12.77 -28.86
N ASN A 269 8.97 -12.66 -30.01
CA ASN A 269 9.46 -11.39 -30.55
C ASN A 269 8.42 -10.61 -31.37
N ARG A 270 7.25 -11.19 -31.66
CA ARG A 270 6.19 -10.55 -32.47
C ARG A 270 5.61 -9.28 -31.84
N PHE A 271 5.74 -9.12 -30.53
CA PHE A 271 5.24 -7.97 -29.79
C PHE A 271 6.36 -7.44 -28.88
N PRO A 272 6.87 -6.21 -29.08
CA PRO A 272 7.93 -5.63 -28.26
C PRO A 272 7.62 -5.67 -26.76
N GLN A 273 6.35 -5.47 -26.38
CA GLN A 273 5.86 -5.60 -25.00
C GLN A 273 5.89 -7.02 -24.41
N ARG A 274 6.29 -8.03 -25.20
CA ARG A 274 6.45 -9.43 -24.81
C ARG A 274 7.86 -9.96 -25.11
N ALA A 275 8.78 -9.12 -25.58
CA ALA A 275 10.11 -9.49 -26.08
C ALA A 275 11.09 -10.05 -25.02
N CYS A 276 10.61 -10.39 -23.82
CA CYS A 276 11.37 -11.08 -22.78
C CYS A 276 10.59 -12.26 -22.16
N LYS A 277 9.46 -12.65 -22.75
CA LYS A 277 8.66 -13.80 -22.28
C LYS A 277 9.09 -15.07 -23.00
N LYS A 278 9.54 -16.05 -22.23
CA LYS A 278 9.76 -17.42 -22.69
C LYS A 278 8.46 -18.21 -22.55
N THR A 279 8.07 -18.94 -23.59
CA THR A 279 6.89 -19.81 -23.57
C THR A 279 7.37 -21.25 -23.56
N ILE A 280 6.89 -22.09 -22.64
CA ILE A 280 7.17 -23.54 -22.61
C ILE A 280 6.05 -24.25 -23.37
N PHE A 281 6.38 -25.17 -24.28
CA PHE A 281 5.35 -25.94 -25.00
C PHE A 281 4.81 -27.10 -24.14
N GLN A 282 3.54 -27.47 -24.32
CA GLN A 282 2.94 -28.69 -23.77
C GLN A 282 2.69 -29.74 -24.86
N ALA A 283 2.71 -31.03 -24.50
CA ALA A 283 2.75 -32.15 -25.45
C ALA A 283 1.48 -32.33 -26.30
N ASN A 284 0.31 -31.88 -25.83
CA ASN A 284 -0.99 -32.18 -26.47
C ASN A 284 -1.79 -30.97 -26.96
N ASP A 285 -1.26 -29.75 -26.89
CA ASP A 285 -1.82 -28.59 -27.58
C ASP A 285 -0.83 -27.43 -27.54
N SER A 286 -0.83 -26.61 -28.61
CA SER A 286 -0.09 -25.35 -28.64
C SER A 286 -0.81 -24.24 -27.85
N PHE A 287 -1.10 -24.48 -26.57
CA PHE A 287 -1.65 -23.45 -25.69
C PHE A 287 -0.56 -22.60 -25.02
N THR A 288 -0.71 -21.29 -25.13
CA THR A 288 0.13 -20.30 -24.44
C THR A 288 -0.38 -20.08 -23.03
N ILE A 289 0.13 -20.81 -22.03
CA ILE A 289 -0.07 -20.46 -20.63
C ILE A 289 1.22 -20.77 -19.86
N HIS A 290 2.05 -19.75 -19.63
CA HIS A 290 2.57 -19.39 -18.30
C HIS A 290 3.45 -18.15 -18.43
N ARG A 291 3.00 -17.07 -17.79
CA ARG A 291 3.64 -15.76 -17.75
C ARG A 291 4.78 -15.82 -16.74
N LEU A 292 6.02 -16.07 -17.16
CA LEU A 292 7.18 -15.58 -16.42
C LEU A 292 7.17 -14.05 -16.61
N TYR A 293 6.60 -13.31 -15.65
CA TYR A 293 6.56 -11.85 -15.75
C TYR A 293 7.98 -11.25 -15.75
N GLY A 294 8.08 -10.16 -16.48
CA GLY A 294 9.23 -9.29 -16.66
C GLY A 294 8.78 -8.33 -17.75
N ALA A 295 8.58 -7.06 -17.39
CA ALA A 295 7.95 -6.00 -18.17
C ALA A 295 6.40 -6.02 -18.29
N ARG A 296 5.76 -5.07 -17.60
CA ARG A 296 4.53 -4.41 -18.07
C ARG A 296 4.92 -3.26 -19.02
N PRO A 297 4.06 -2.90 -19.99
CA PRO A 297 4.39 -1.96 -21.05
C PRO A 297 4.61 -0.55 -20.51
N ALA A 298 5.62 0.14 -21.04
CA ALA A 298 5.64 1.60 -21.02
C ALA A 298 4.47 2.11 -21.87
N PRO A 299 3.75 3.17 -21.45
CA PRO A 299 2.79 3.82 -22.33
C PRO A 299 3.55 4.38 -23.53
N LYS A 300 3.12 3.98 -24.73
CA LYS A 300 3.48 4.67 -25.96
C LYS A 300 2.74 6.00 -25.95
N TYR A 301 3.46 7.11 -26.03
CA TYR A 301 2.98 8.30 -26.74
C TYR A 301 4.12 8.88 -27.57
N ALA A 302 3.69 9.47 -28.68
CA ALA A 302 4.45 10.00 -29.81
C ALA A 302 5.45 11.10 -29.43
#